data_AF-A0A9D2DDN8-F1
#
_entry.id   AF-A0A9D2DDN8-F1
#
_cell.length_a   1.000
_cell.length_b   1.000
_cell.length_c   1.000
_cell.angle_alpha   90.00
_cell.angle_beta   90.00
_cell.angle_gamma   90.00
#
_symmetry.space_group_name_H-M   'P 1'
#
loop_
_entity.id
_entity.type
_entity.pdbx_description
1 polymer ?
#
loop_
_entity_poly.entity_id
_entity_poly.type
_entity_poly.pdbx_seq_one_letter_code
_entity_poly.pdbx_strand_id
1 'polypeptide(L)' 'MKTDKLLHFLCGYVISITLSLFVVWLGPVVGVLTAFGKEFIYDKWMGKGTFEWQDINVTLVGVLFGFVVAFIKLHV' A
#
# COMPACT_ATOMS: atom_id res chain seq x y z
N MET A 1 12.57 -7.04 12.00
CA MET A 1 12.64 -7.48 10.59
C MET A 1 11.36 -8.09 10.05
N LYS A 2 10.78 -9.18 10.61
CA LYS A 2 9.54 -9.78 10.06
C LYS A 2 8.26 -8.95 10.30
N THR A 3 8.11 -8.36 11.48
CA THR A 3 6.92 -7.56 11.85
C THR A 3 6.78 -6.30 11.03
N ASP A 4 7.90 -5.70 10.63
CA ASP A 4 7.94 -4.46 9.85
C ASP A 4 7.36 -4.66 8.44
N LYS A 5 7.78 -5.73 7.77
CA LYS A 5 7.21 -6.16 6.47
C LYS A 5 5.73 -6.49 6.57
N LEU A 6 5.31 -7.16 7.65
CA LEU A 6 3.89 -7.42 7.89
C LEU A 6 3.08 -6.11 8.02
N LEU A 7 3.64 -5.10 8.69
CA LEU A 7 3.01 -3.79 8.84
C LEU A 7 2.89 -3.08 7.49
N HIS A 8 3.91 -3.17 6.63
CA HIS A 8 3.87 -2.60 5.27
C HIS A 8 2.83 -3.26 4.37
N PHE A 9 2.68 -4.59 4.48
CA PHE A 9 1.61 -5.31 3.81
C PHE A 9 0.23 -4.86 4.32
N LEU A 10 0.03 -4.86 5.64
CA LEU A 10 -1.23 -4.45 6.28
C LEU A 10 -1.60 -3.01 5.95
N CYS A 11 -0.64 -2.10 5.93
CA CYS A 11 -0.85 -0.71 5.59
C CYS A 11 -1.37 -0.58 4.14
N GLY A 12 -0.69 -1.22 3.18
CA GLY A 12 -1.14 -1.25 1.79
C GLY A 12 -2.53 -1.85 1.62
N TYR A 13 -2.80 -2.96 2.31
CA TYR A 13 -4.09 -3.63 2.32
C TYR A 13 -5.23 -2.75 2.86
N VAL A 14 -5.03 -2.13 4.03
CA VAL A 14 -6.03 -1.28 4.69
C VAL A 14 -6.32 -0.04 3.87
N ILE A 15 -5.29 0.63 3.34
CA ILE A 15 -5.45 1.80 2.46
C ILE A 15 -6.27 1.41 1.23
N SER A 16 -5.90 0.31 0.57
CA SER A 16 -6.58 -0.11 -0.64
C SER A 16 -8.04 -0.45 -0.38
N ILE A 17 -8.36 -1.25 0.65
CA ILE A 17 -9.76 -1.61 0.94
C ILE A 17 -10.58 -0.37 1.31
N THR A 18 -10.08 0.45 2.24
CA THR A 18 -10.87 1.57 2.78
C THR A 18 -11.27 2.55 1.68
N LEU A 19 -10.36 2.83 0.75
CA LEU A 19 -10.60 3.76 -0.34
C LEU A 19 -11.36 3.12 -1.52
N SER A 20 -11.13 1.83 -1.79
CA SER A 20 -11.90 1.09 -2.80
C SER A 20 -13.38 0.94 -2.45
N LEU A 21 -13.79 1.10 -1.17
CA LEU A 21 -15.20 1.13 -0.77
C LEU A 21 -15.99 2.31 -1.38
N PHE A 22 -15.33 3.45 -1.60
CA PHE A 22 -15.97 4.62 -2.21
C PHE A 22 -15.88 4.56 -3.72
N VAL A 23 -14.67 4.29 -4.24
CA VAL A 23 -14.38 4.18 -5.66
C VAL A 23 -13.35 3.07 -5.83
N VAL A 24 -13.74 1.97 -6.48
CA VAL A 24 -12.93 0.74 -6.65
C VAL A 24 -11.48 1.01 -7.02
N TRP A 25 -11.25 1.92 -7.98
CA TRP A 25 -9.94 2.27 -8.52
C TRP A 25 -9.14 3.26 -7.66
N LEU A 26 -9.78 3.95 -6.72
CA LEU A 26 -9.12 4.97 -5.90
C LEU A 26 -8.19 4.33 -4.86
N GLY A 27 -8.56 3.17 -4.32
CA GLY A 27 -7.72 2.39 -3.41
C GLY A 27 -6.35 1.99 -3.97
N PRO A 28 -6.26 1.32 -5.12
CA PRO A 28 -4.97 0.94 -5.68
C PRO A 28 -4.14 2.16 -6.09
N VAL A 29 -4.75 3.22 -6.64
CA VAL A 29 -4.03 4.44 -7.02
C VAL A 29 -3.39 5.11 -5.81
N VAL A 30 -4.15 5.34 -4.74
CA VAL A 30 -3.62 5.96 -3.52
C VAL A 30 -2.65 5.03 -2.78
N GLY A 31 -2.89 3.72 -2.80
CA GLY A 31 -2.00 2.72 -2.23
C GLY A 31 -0.62 2.71 -2.89
N VAL A 32 -0.58 2.75 -4.23
CA VAL A 32 0.68 2.86 -5.00
C VAL A 32 1.37 4.20 -4.69
N LEU A 33 0.64 5.32 -4.73
CA LEU A 33 1.22 6.63 -4.40
C LEU A 33 1.78 6.68 -2.98
N THR A 34 1.14 6.00 -2.02
CA THR A 34 1.63 5.94 -0.63
C THR A 34 2.89 5.07 -0.52
N ALA A 35 2.95 3.93 -1.22
CA ALA A 35 4.12 3.05 -1.24
C ALA A 35 5.36 3.79 -1.75
N PHE A 36 5.24 4.47 -2.89
CA PHE A 36 6.34 5.25 -3.45
C PHE A 36 6.58 6.55 -2.68
N GLY A 37 5.52 7.22 -2.21
CA GLY A 37 5.62 8.48 -1.48
C GLY A 37 6.38 8.34 -0.17
N LYS A 38 6.10 7.29 0.61
CA LYS A 38 6.84 7.00 1.85
C LYS A 38 8.34 6.82 1.54
N GLU A 39 8.69 5.93 0.63
CA GLU A 39 10.09 5.61 0.37
C GLU A 39 10.87 6.73 -0.32
N PHE A 40 10.30 7.36 -1.35
CA PHE A 40 11.01 8.39 -2.13
C PHE A 40 10.99 9.76 -1.46
N ILE A 41 9.86 10.16 -0.86
CA ILE A 41 9.72 11.51 -0.29
C ILE A 41 10.14 11.49 1.17
N TYR A 42 9.63 10.54 1.96
CA TYR A 42 9.88 10.52 3.40
C TYR A 42 11.25 9.94 3.75
N ASP A 43 11.58 8.76 3.21
CA ASP A 43 12.84 8.10 3.56
C ASP A 43 14.02 8.69 2.77
N LYS A 44 13.92 8.77 1.43
CA LYS A 44 15.02 9.23 0.58
C LYS A 44 15.22 10.75 0.57
N TRP A 45 14.16 11.56 0.51
CA TRP A 45 14.31 13.01 0.38
C TRP A 45 14.38 13.74 1.73
N MET A 46 13.60 13.31 2.72
CA MET A 46 13.64 13.91 4.07
C MET A 46 14.63 13.21 5.01
N GLY A 47 15.25 12.11 4.61
CA GLY A 47 16.26 11.39 5.41
C GLY A 47 15.72 10.84 6.74
N LYS A 48 14.41 10.62 6.83
CA LYS A 48 13.71 10.26 8.07
C LYS A 48 13.60 8.74 8.30
N GLY A 49 14.09 7.92 7.37
CA GLY A 49 14.10 6.47 7.49
C GLY A 49 15.05 5.79 6.52
N THR A 50 14.97 4.47 6.44
CA THR A 50 15.84 3.64 5.60
C THR A 50 15.11 3.31 4.30
N PHE A 51 15.72 3.67 3.17
CA PHE A 51 15.19 3.32 1.86
C PHE A 51 15.41 1.82 1.59
N GLU A 52 14.33 1.04 1.55
CA GLU A 52 14.33 -0.41 1.32
C GLU A 52 13.29 -0.81 0.26
N TRP A 53 13.76 -1.19 -0.93
CA TRP A 53 12.91 -1.66 -2.03
C TRP A 53 11.95 -2.81 -1.66
N GLN A 54 12.28 -3.61 -0.65
CA GLN A 54 11.39 -4.68 -0.19
C GLN A 54 10.12 -4.12 0.46
N ASP A 55 10.18 -2.94 1.08
CA ASP A 55 9.04 -2.30 1.73
C ASP A 55 8.03 -1.82 0.69
N ILE A 56 8.51 -1.24 -0.42
CA ILE A 56 7.68 -0.89 -1.58
C ILE A 56 6.97 -2.15 -2.10
N ASN A 57 7.72 -3.23 -2.36
CA ASN A 57 7.14 -4.44 -2.94
C ASN A 57 6.09 -5.06 -2.01
N VAL A 58 6.35 -5.11 -0.71
CA VAL A 58 5.42 -5.70 0.26
C VAL A 58 4.16 -4.83 0.42
N THR A 59 4.29 -3.50 0.41
CA THR A 59 3.13 -2.60 0.39
C THR A 59 2.33 -2.76 -0.91
N LEU A 60 2.98 -2.86 -2.08
CA LEU A 60 2.30 -3.08 -3.36
C LEU A 60 1.53 -4.41 -3.38
N VAL A 61 2.09 -5.48 -2.82
CA VAL A 61 1.40 -6.77 -2.69
C VAL A 61 0.18 -6.63 -1.78
N GLY A 62 0.29 -5.89 -0.66
CA GLY A 62 -0.85 -5.57 0.21
C GLY A 62 -1.95 -4.79 -0.50
N VAL A 63 -1.58 -3.77 -1.27
CA VAL A 63 -2.50 -2.96 -2.09
C VAL A 63 -3.23 -3.84 -3.10
N LEU A 64 -2.50 -4.70 -3.82
CA LEU A 64 -3.08 -5.58 -4.83
C LEU A 64 -4.06 -6.58 -4.21
N PHE A 65 -3.72 -7.15 -3.05
CA PHE A 65 -4.62 -8.03 -2.31
C PHE A 65 -5.89 -7.30 -1.85
N GLY A 66 -5.75 -6.09 -1.31
CA GLY A 66 -6.87 -5.26 -0.89
C GLY A 66 -7.78 -4.87 -2.06
N PHE A 67 -7.19 -4.53 -3.21
CA PHE A 67 -7.94 -4.24 -4.43
C PHE A 67 -8.73 -5.45 -4.92
N VAL A 68 -8.12 -6.64 -5.00
CA VAL A 68 -8.82 -7.86 -5.44
C VAL A 68 -10.02 -8.17 -4.54
N VAL A 69 -9.83 -8.10 -3.21
CA VAL A 69 -10.91 -8.31 -2.24
C VAL A 69 -12.03 -7.30 -2.43
N ALA A 70 -11.70 -6.01 -2.55
CA ALA A 70 -12.69 -4.96 -2.75
C ALA A 70 -13.40 -5.07 -4.11
N PHE A 71 -12.67 -5.44 -5.17
CA PHE A 71 -13.20 -5.62 -6.51
C PHE A 71 -14.23 -6.74 -6.55
N ILE A 72 -13.90 -7.91 -5.98
CA ILE A 72 -14.82 -9.05 -5.87
C ILE A 72 -16.07 -8.64 -5.10
N LYS A 73 -15.91 -8.02 -3.92
CA LYS A 73 -17.05 -7.61 -3.08
C LYS A 73 -18.01 -6.64 -3.78
N LEU A 74 -17.51 -5.81 -4.69
CA LEU A 74 -18.31 -4.78 -5.36
C LEU A 74 -18.92 -5.26 -6.69
N HIS A 75 -18.53 -6.42 -7.21
CA HIS A 75 -18.98 -6.94 -8.51
C HIS A 75 -19.59 -8.36 -8.44
N VAL A 76 -19.67 -8.96 -7.26
CA VAL A 76 -20.36 -10.23 -6.96
C VAL A 76 -21.53 -9.93 -6.04
#